data_AF-A0AAD2Y0X8-F1
#
_entry.id   AF-A0AAD2Y0X8-F1
#
_cell.length_a   1.000
_cell.length_b   1.000
_cell.length_c   1.000
_cell.angle_alpha   90.00
_cell.angle_beta   90.00
_cell.angle_gamma   90.00
#
_symmetry.space_group_name_H-M   'P 1'
#
loop_
_entity.id
_entity.type
_entity.pdbx_description
1 polymer ?
#
loop_
_entity_poly.entity_id
_entity_poly.type
_entity_poly.pdbx_seq_one_letter_code
_entity_poly.pdbx_strand_id
1 'polypeptide(L)'
;MPIHRHAARGMAILLVLVIAGMLAAALHFKKNSDALWQIVSEKCVPHQQSSGNPAPCQRVDRPHRYAMLKDIHGPLQFLLIPLDRITGIESPRLLQPATPNYFAFAWHERYLLAQRHGSPIDDRVLSLAINSEYGRTQNQLHIHLSCLRPDVRRQLDTLTPQLNGQWQRSTLRQHHYWLRALTPAELAQQSAFIRLASERPQARTEMGKYGLALAQLSDGRLVLMAVERNWLLLNSGSAEEVQDHSCQLIAPIKKAA
;
A
#
# COMPACT_ATOMS: atom_id res chain seq x y z
N MET A 1 3.42 -18.11 -60.09
CA MET A 1 3.40 -18.47 -58.65
C MET A 1 4.49 -17.83 -57.75
N PRO A 2 5.09 -16.64 -58.01
CA PRO A 2 6.03 -16.02 -57.04
C PRO A 2 5.36 -15.05 -56.06
N ILE A 3 4.27 -14.38 -56.45
CA ILE A 3 3.64 -13.28 -55.69
C ILE A 3 3.12 -13.72 -54.31
N HIS A 4 2.50 -14.90 -54.22
CA HIS A 4 1.99 -15.45 -52.96
C HIS A 4 3.09 -15.78 -51.94
N ARG A 5 4.30 -16.15 -52.40
CA ARG A 5 5.44 -16.46 -51.53
C ARG A 5 6.04 -15.20 -50.89
N HIS A 6 6.05 -14.08 -51.62
CA HIS A 6 6.51 -12.79 -51.08
C HIS A 6 5.51 -12.18 -50.10
N ALA A 7 4.20 -12.29 -50.39
CA ALA A 7 3.15 -11.86 -49.46
C ALA A 7 3.14 -12.69 -48.16
N ALA A 8 3.27 -14.02 -48.25
CA ALA A 8 3.35 -14.89 -47.08
C ALA A 8 4.62 -14.63 -46.23
N ARG A 9 5.76 -14.35 -46.87
CA ARG A 9 7.00 -13.95 -46.18
C ARG A 9 6.86 -12.59 -45.50
N GLY A 10 6.24 -11.61 -46.16
CA GLY A 10 5.97 -10.30 -45.56
C GLY A 10 5.03 -10.38 -44.36
N MET A 11 3.98 -11.19 -44.45
CA MET A 11 3.05 -11.46 -43.35
C MET A 11 3.75 -12.14 -42.16
N ALA A 12 4.61 -13.13 -42.43
CA ALA A 12 5.38 -13.81 -41.39
C ALA A 12 6.37 -12.87 -40.69
N ILE A 13 7.06 -11.98 -41.42
CA ILE A 13 7.97 -10.99 -40.85
C ILE A 13 7.20 -9.99 -39.97
N LEU A 14 6.06 -9.48 -40.43
CA LEU A 14 5.23 -8.57 -39.65
C LEU A 14 4.75 -9.23 -38.34
N LEU A 15 4.30 -10.48 -38.41
CA LEU A 15 3.87 -11.23 -37.23
C LEU A 15 5.02 -11.41 -36.22
N VAL A 16 6.23 -11.74 -36.67
CA VAL A 16 7.41 -11.86 -35.81
C VAL A 16 7.76 -10.54 -35.14
N LEU A 17 7.69 -9.42 -35.87
CA LEU A 17 7.94 -8.08 -35.29
C LEU A 17 6.91 -7.70 -34.23
N VAL A 18 5.62 -7.99 -34.46
CA VAL A 18 4.54 -7.76 -33.49
C VAL A 18 4.75 -8.62 -32.23
N ILE A 19 5.09 -9.91 -32.39
CA ILE A 19 5.39 -10.80 -31.25
C ILE A 19 6.61 -10.31 -30.47
N ALA A 20 7.69 -9.93 -31.15
CA ALA A 20 8.90 -9.41 -30.51
C ALA A 20 8.62 -8.10 -29.75
N GLY A 21 7.82 -7.20 -30.34
CA GLY A 21 7.37 -5.96 -29.68
C GLY A 21 6.53 -6.22 -28.44
N MET A 22 5.57 -7.16 -28.52
CA MET A 22 4.77 -7.58 -27.36
C MET A 22 5.62 -8.20 -26.26
N LEU A 23 6.60 -9.05 -26.60
CA LEU A 23 7.53 -9.61 -25.62
C LEU A 23 8.38 -8.53 -24.95
N ALA A 24 8.94 -7.59 -25.71
CA ALA A 24 9.73 -6.50 -25.18
C ALA A 24 8.91 -5.60 -24.23
N ALA A 25 7.67 -5.26 -24.62
CA ALA A 25 6.75 -4.51 -23.77
C ALA A 25 6.43 -5.28 -22.48
N ALA A 26 6.06 -6.57 -22.58
CA ALA A 26 5.77 -7.41 -21.42
C ALA A 26 6.96 -7.51 -20.45
N LEU A 27 8.17 -7.68 -20.97
CA LEU A 27 9.40 -7.70 -20.15
C LEU A 27 9.65 -6.36 -19.47
N HIS A 28 9.42 -5.24 -20.17
CA HIS A 28 9.57 -3.91 -19.60
C HIS A 28 8.55 -3.65 -18.48
N PHE A 29 7.27 -3.95 -18.72
CA PHE A 29 6.22 -3.84 -17.70
C PHE A 29 6.52 -4.71 -16.48
N LYS A 30 6.94 -5.97 -16.69
CA LYS A 30 7.30 -6.88 -15.60
C LYS A 30 8.45 -6.32 -14.76
N LYS A 31 9.54 -5.89 -15.41
CA LYS A 31 10.70 -5.30 -14.73
C LYS A 31 10.29 -4.08 -13.89
N ASN A 32 9.45 -3.21 -14.44
CA ASN A 32 8.97 -2.03 -13.73
C ASN A 32 8.09 -2.40 -12.53
N SER A 33 7.29 -3.48 -12.63
CA SER A 33 6.44 -3.93 -11.53
C SER A 33 7.18 -4.65 -10.40
N ASP A 34 8.41 -5.11 -10.63
CA ASP A 34 9.24 -5.81 -9.62
C ASP A 34 10.25 -4.87 -8.91
N ALA A 35 10.21 -3.55 -9.15
CA ALA A 35 11.24 -2.63 -8.68
C ALA A 35 11.37 -2.61 -7.14
N LEU A 36 10.25 -2.59 -6.40
CA LEU A 36 10.28 -2.66 -4.93
C LEU A 36 10.86 -3.98 -4.42
N TRP A 37 10.57 -5.10 -5.10
CA TRP A 37 11.15 -6.39 -4.76
C TRP A 37 12.67 -6.39 -4.97
N GLN A 38 13.15 -5.85 -6.10
CA GLN A 38 14.58 -5.73 -6.38
C GLN A 38 15.28 -4.84 -5.35
N ILE A 39 14.68 -3.71 -4.96
CA ILE A 39 15.24 -2.83 -3.94
C ILE A 39 15.45 -3.58 -2.62
N VAL A 40 14.43 -4.29 -2.14
CA VAL A 40 14.53 -4.98 -0.85
C VAL A 40 15.46 -6.19 -0.93
N SER A 41 15.32 -7.03 -1.96
CA SER A 41 16.03 -8.32 -2.07
C SER A 41 17.49 -8.19 -2.53
N GLU A 42 17.80 -7.21 -3.39
CA GLU A 42 19.14 -7.07 -3.99
C GLU A 42 19.97 -5.94 -3.36
N LYS A 43 19.34 -5.01 -2.63
CA LYS A 43 20.05 -3.87 -2.01
C LYS A 43 19.88 -3.85 -0.51
N CYS A 44 18.67 -3.64 -0.01
CA CYS A 44 18.47 -3.38 1.42
C CYS A 44 18.90 -4.56 2.30
N VAL A 45 18.47 -5.78 1.97
CA VAL A 45 18.84 -6.97 2.74
C VAL A 45 20.34 -7.31 2.60
N PRO A 46 20.93 -7.36 1.40
CA PRO A 46 22.36 -7.61 1.25
C PRO A 46 23.24 -6.56 1.95
N HIS A 47 22.95 -5.27 1.83
CA HIS A 47 23.74 -4.22 2.48
C HIS A 47 23.62 -4.27 4.00
N GLN A 48 22.42 -4.55 4.54
CA GLN A 48 22.23 -4.79 5.96
C GLN A 48 23.07 -5.97 6.48
N GLN A 49 23.20 -7.04 5.68
CA GLN A 49 23.97 -8.24 6.04
C GLN A 49 25.48 -8.03 5.93
N SER A 50 25.95 -7.32 4.91
CA SER A 50 27.38 -7.16 4.63
C SER A 50 28.02 -6.01 5.41
N SER A 51 27.28 -4.93 5.65
CA SER A 51 27.85 -3.67 6.17
C SER A 51 27.08 -3.08 7.35
N GLY A 52 25.96 -3.70 7.75
CA GLY A 52 25.08 -3.15 8.78
C GLY A 52 24.28 -1.91 8.34
N ASN A 53 24.46 -1.43 7.10
CA ASN A 53 23.78 -0.26 6.56
C ASN A 53 22.68 -0.69 5.55
N PRO A 54 21.39 -0.47 5.82
CA PRO A 54 20.30 -0.94 4.96
C PRO A 54 20.02 -0.06 3.73
N ALA A 55 20.77 1.01 3.48
CA ALA A 55 20.52 1.93 2.37
C ALA A 55 20.35 1.17 1.03
N PRO A 56 19.32 1.47 0.21
CA PRO A 56 18.47 2.67 0.25
C PRO A 56 17.31 2.60 1.25
N CYS A 57 17.08 1.48 1.92
CA CYS A 57 16.08 1.40 2.97
C CYS A 57 16.56 2.17 4.22
N GLN A 58 15.62 2.77 4.92
CA GLN A 58 15.85 3.42 6.21
C GLN A 58 16.10 2.38 7.32
N ARG A 59 15.45 1.21 7.21
CA ARG A 59 15.51 0.13 8.20
C ARG A 59 15.24 -1.21 7.53
N VAL A 60 15.89 -2.26 8.01
CA VAL A 60 15.58 -3.66 7.69
C VAL A 60 15.41 -4.42 9.02
N ASP A 61 14.20 -4.90 9.28
CA ASP A 61 13.88 -5.73 10.44
C ASP A 61 13.77 -7.20 9.98
N ARG A 62 14.85 -7.96 10.18
CA ARG A 62 14.93 -9.37 9.76
C ARG A 62 14.04 -10.30 10.61
N PRO A 63 14.00 -10.18 11.96
CA PRO A 63 13.09 -10.99 12.77
C PRO A 63 11.63 -10.85 12.38
N HIS A 64 11.16 -9.62 12.13
CA HIS A 64 9.76 -9.35 11.76
C HIS A 64 9.51 -9.32 10.24
N ARG A 65 10.57 -9.56 9.45
CA ARG A 65 10.55 -9.75 7.99
C ARG A 65 9.97 -8.58 7.19
N TYR A 66 10.36 -7.34 7.50
CA TYR A 66 10.06 -6.17 6.65
C TYR A 66 11.24 -5.20 6.53
N ALA A 67 11.15 -4.30 5.55
CA ALA A 67 12.00 -3.13 5.39
C ALA A 67 11.16 -1.86 5.35
N MET A 68 11.71 -0.75 5.83
CA MET A 68 11.16 0.59 5.68
C MET A 68 11.94 1.34 4.61
N LEU A 69 11.27 1.75 3.54
CA LEU A 69 11.85 2.49 2.42
C LEU A 69 11.27 3.91 2.38
N LYS A 70 12.10 4.94 2.26
CA LYS A 70 11.59 6.30 2.00
C LYS A 70 11.06 6.34 0.57
N ASP A 71 9.80 6.72 0.39
CA ASP A 71 9.22 6.87 -0.94
C ASP A 71 9.87 8.04 -1.70
N ILE A 72 9.87 8.02 -3.02
CA ILE A 72 10.33 9.15 -3.83
C ILE A 72 9.26 10.26 -3.89
N HIS A 73 8.00 9.93 -3.67
CA HIS A 73 6.87 10.84 -3.63
C HIS A 73 6.61 11.34 -2.20
N GLY A 74 6.37 12.64 -2.07
CA GLY A 74 6.08 13.30 -0.80
C GLY A 74 7.28 13.46 0.16
N PRO A 75 7.35 14.56 0.93
CA PRO A 75 8.42 14.78 1.91
C PRO A 75 8.52 13.70 2.99
N LEU A 76 7.39 13.14 3.43
CA LEU A 76 7.33 12.28 4.61
C LEU A 76 6.86 10.84 4.33
N GLN A 77 6.47 10.49 3.11
CA GLN A 77 5.94 9.16 2.83
C GLN A 77 7.02 8.07 2.93
N PHE A 78 6.71 7.00 3.65
CA PHE A 78 7.51 5.76 3.71
C PHE A 78 6.67 4.57 3.24
N LEU A 79 7.35 3.52 2.82
CA LEU A 79 6.77 2.23 2.49
C LEU A 79 7.27 1.18 3.48
N LEU A 80 6.36 0.41 4.08
CA LEU A 80 6.70 -0.88 4.66
C LEU A 80 6.60 -1.94 3.57
N ILE A 81 7.67 -2.70 3.35
CA ILE A 81 7.77 -3.72 2.31
C ILE A 81 8.26 -5.03 2.95
N PRO A 82 7.56 -6.17 2.78
CA PRO A 82 8.03 -7.46 3.29
C PRO A 82 9.39 -7.87 2.69
N LEU A 83 10.18 -8.61 3.47
CA LEU A 83 11.38 -9.28 2.97
C LEU A 83 11.06 -10.56 2.18
N ASP A 84 9.81 -11.01 2.25
CA ASP A 84 9.25 -12.09 1.45
C ASP A 84 8.65 -11.58 0.16
N ARG A 85 8.74 -12.38 -0.91
CA ARG A 85 7.99 -12.11 -2.14
C ARG A 85 6.51 -12.39 -1.90
N ILE A 86 5.75 -11.31 -1.72
CA ILE A 86 4.30 -11.27 -1.54
C ILE A 86 3.83 -10.22 -2.53
N THR A 87 2.96 -10.57 -3.47
CA THR A 87 2.61 -9.67 -4.58
C THR A 87 1.79 -8.46 -4.16
N GLY A 88 0.90 -8.64 -3.19
CA GLY A 88 -0.07 -7.63 -2.80
C GLY A 88 -1.14 -8.19 -1.87
N ILE A 89 -2.21 -7.41 -1.66
CA ILE A 89 -3.33 -7.77 -0.78
C ILE A 89 -4.07 -9.05 -1.22
N GLU A 90 -4.02 -9.40 -2.50
CA GLU A 90 -4.57 -10.63 -3.07
C GLU A 90 -3.83 -11.90 -2.63
N SER A 91 -2.63 -11.79 -2.08
CA SER A 91 -1.82 -12.96 -1.77
C SER A 91 -2.46 -13.79 -0.64
N PRO A 92 -2.72 -15.09 -0.85
CA PRO A 92 -3.30 -15.95 0.18
C PRO A 92 -2.38 -16.10 1.41
N ARG A 93 -1.08 -15.79 1.26
CA ARG A 93 -0.12 -15.74 2.39
C ARG A 93 -0.59 -14.77 3.47
N LEU A 94 -1.24 -13.66 3.13
CA LEU A 94 -1.73 -12.68 4.11
C LEU A 94 -2.84 -13.21 5.02
N LEU A 95 -3.47 -14.34 4.65
CA LEU A 95 -4.50 -14.99 5.44
C LEU A 95 -3.94 -16.10 6.35
N GLN A 96 -2.62 -16.35 6.30
CA GLN A 96 -1.96 -17.29 7.20
C GLN A 96 -1.65 -16.61 8.54
N PRO A 97 -2.04 -17.18 9.69
CA PRO A 97 -1.77 -16.58 11.00
C PRO A 97 -0.28 -16.36 11.30
N ALA A 98 0.61 -17.14 10.68
CA ALA A 98 2.06 -17.01 10.82
C ALA A 98 2.67 -15.84 10.01
N THR A 99 1.91 -15.24 9.09
CA THR A 99 2.39 -14.09 8.31
C THR A 99 2.51 -12.86 9.22
N PRO A 100 3.63 -12.12 9.17
CA PRO A 100 3.80 -10.93 9.99
C PRO A 100 2.65 -9.94 9.86
N ASN A 101 2.25 -9.33 10.98
CA ASN A 101 1.19 -8.33 11.02
C ASN A 101 1.69 -6.97 10.47
N TYR A 102 1.84 -6.88 9.15
CA TYR A 102 2.47 -5.73 8.49
C TYR A 102 1.78 -4.39 8.79
N PHE A 103 0.46 -4.37 9.00
CA PHE A 103 -0.23 -3.14 9.43
C PHE A 103 0.15 -2.71 10.85
N ALA A 104 0.28 -3.66 11.79
CA ALA A 104 0.75 -3.34 13.14
C ALA A 104 2.22 -2.87 13.13
N PHE A 105 3.09 -3.51 12.33
CA PHE A 105 4.48 -3.07 12.18
C PHE A 105 4.59 -1.70 11.50
N ALA A 106 3.80 -1.45 10.45
CA ALA A 106 3.75 -0.13 9.80
C ALA A 106 3.25 0.95 10.77
N TRP A 107 2.25 0.65 11.59
CA TRP A 107 1.79 1.56 12.63
C TRP A 107 2.87 1.82 13.68
N HIS A 108 3.62 0.80 14.08
CA HIS A 108 4.75 0.96 15.00
C HIS A 108 5.84 1.87 14.43
N GLU A 109 6.18 1.70 13.15
CA GLU A 109 7.25 2.45 12.47
C GLU A 109 6.86 3.90 12.08
N ARG A 110 5.66 4.36 12.42
CA ARG A 110 5.20 5.73 12.12
C ARG A 110 6.08 6.84 12.70
N TYR A 111 6.87 6.54 13.74
CA TYR A 111 7.85 7.48 14.30
C TYR A 111 8.91 7.93 13.26
N LEU A 112 9.16 7.15 12.21
CA LEU A 112 10.07 7.52 11.12
C LEU A 112 9.61 8.79 10.39
N LEU A 113 8.30 9.05 10.35
CA LEU A 113 7.76 10.28 9.77
C LEU A 113 8.11 11.48 10.65
N ALA A 114 7.96 11.36 11.97
CA ALA A 114 8.35 12.40 12.92
C ALA A 114 9.87 12.63 12.91
N GLN A 115 10.68 11.56 12.87
CA GLN A 115 12.14 11.65 12.75
C GLN A 115 12.54 12.43 11.49
N ARG A 116 11.91 12.13 10.35
CA ARG A 116 12.18 12.81 9.09
C ARG A 116 11.67 14.25 9.08
N HIS A 117 10.54 14.51 9.72
CA HIS A 117 9.97 15.84 9.86
C HIS A 117 10.81 16.75 10.77
N GLY A 118 11.50 16.18 11.76
CA GLY A 118 12.33 16.90 12.72
C GLY A 118 11.58 17.39 13.96
N SER A 119 10.28 17.11 14.07
CA SER A 119 9.47 17.33 15.28
C SER A 119 8.39 16.27 15.41
N PRO A 120 7.82 16.07 16.62
CA PRO A 120 6.67 15.20 16.81
C PRO A 120 5.53 15.52 15.84
N ILE A 121 4.85 14.48 15.36
CA ILE A 121 3.63 14.57 14.55
C ILE A 121 2.52 13.87 15.34
N ASP A 122 1.36 14.51 15.43
CA ASP A 122 0.18 13.91 16.04
C ASP A 122 -0.27 12.68 15.22
N ASP A 123 -0.51 11.55 15.89
CA ASP A 123 -0.95 10.30 15.26
C ASP A 123 -2.25 10.47 14.43
N ARG A 124 -3.10 11.45 14.76
CA ARG A 124 -4.31 11.79 14.01
C ARG A 124 -4.05 12.35 12.62
N VAL A 125 -2.83 12.84 12.37
CA VAL A 125 -2.38 13.33 11.07
C VAL A 125 -1.92 12.19 10.17
N LEU A 126 -1.63 11.02 10.75
CA LEU A 126 -1.01 9.91 10.03
C LEU A 126 -2.05 8.91 9.53
N SER A 127 -1.67 8.17 8.49
CA SER A 127 -2.45 7.10 7.92
C SER A 127 -1.57 6.01 7.32
N LEU A 128 -2.09 4.80 7.30
CA LEU A 128 -1.57 3.68 6.52
C LEU A 128 -2.51 3.41 5.36
N ALA A 129 -1.98 3.00 4.21
CA ALA A 129 -2.79 2.53 3.10
C ALA A 129 -2.10 1.40 2.32
N ILE A 130 -2.89 0.49 1.79
CA ILE A 130 -2.48 -0.47 0.76
C ILE A 130 -3.54 -0.49 -0.34
N ASN A 131 -3.07 -0.35 -1.56
CA ASN A 131 -3.91 -0.38 -2.75
C ASN A 131 -4.27 -1.82 -3.13
N SER A 132 -5.41 -1.98 -3.79
CA SER A 132 -5.82 -3.23 -4.42
C SER A 132 -4.84 -3.68 -5.52
N GLU A 133 -5.07 -4.85 -6.09
CA GLU A 133 -4.36 -5.32 -7.29
C GLU A 133 -4.49 -4.34 -8.47
N TYR A 134 -5.64 -3.68 -8.58
CA TYR A 134 -5.97 -2.80 -9.70
C TYR A 134 -5.62 -1.33 -9.44
N GLY A 135 -5.26 -0.99 -8.20
CA GLY A 135 -4.92 0.37 -7.77
C GLY A 135 -3.41 0.62 -7.64
N ARG A 136 -2.55 -0.28 -8.13
CA ARG A 136 -1.09 -0.19 -7.95
C ARG A 136 -0.32 -0.51 -9.22
N THR A 137 0.96 -0.16 -9.22
CA THR A 137 1.91 -0.44 -10.32
C THR A 137 3.02 -1.42 -9.95
N GLN A 138 3.26 -1.62 -8.65
CA GLN A 138 4.27 -2.54 -8.13
C GLN A 138 3.62 -3.86 -7.65
N ASN A 139 4.20 -4.99 -8.06
CA ASN A 139 3.77 -6.36 -7.72
C ASN A 139 4.58 -6.94 -6.55
N GLN A 140 4.82 -6.09 -5.56
CA GLN A 140 5.36 -6.45 -4.27
C GLN A 140 4.52 -5.72 -3.22
N LEU A 141 4.07 -6.41 -2.18
CA LEU A 141 3.28 -5.85 -1.09
C LEU A 141 3.99 -4.63 -0.52
N HIS A 142 3.29 -3.51 -0.44
CA HIS A 142 3.78 -2.30 0.20
C HIS A 142 2.63 -1.59 0.91
N ILE A 143 2.88 -1.16 2.13
CA ILE A 143 1.96 -0.31 2.90
C ILE A 143 2.54 1.10 2.90
N HIS A 144 1.76 2.06 2.44
CA HIS A 144 2.08 3.47 2.40
C HIS A 144 1.83 4.07 3.78
N LEU A 145 2.88 4.59 4.41
CA LEU A 145 2.81 5.39 5.62
C LEU A 145 2.91 6.87 5.20
N SER A 146 1.83 7.62 5.36
CA SER A 146 1.80 9.04 4.95
C SER A 146 0.79 9.84 5.77
N CYS A 147 0.68 11.13 5.48
CA CYS A 147 -0.32 11.98 6.13
C CYS A 147 -1.71 11.71 5.56
N LEU A 148 -2.72 11.78 6.41
CA LEU A 148 -4.12 11.71 6.03
C LEU A 148 -4.54 13.02 5.35
N ARG A 149 -5.50 12.96 4.43
CA ARG A 149 -6.05 14.17 3.83
C ARG A 149 -6.86 14.99 4.85
N PRO A 150 -6.86 16.34 4.77
CA PRO A 150 -7.65 17.18 5.67
C PRO A 150 -9.17 16.96 5.60
N ASP A 151 -9.72 16.68 4.41
CA ASP A 151 -11.15 16.38 4.22
C ASP A 151 -11.54 15.05 4.89
N VAL A 152 -10.74 14.00 4.69
CA VAL A 152 -10.93 12.70 5.34
C VAL A 152 -10.79 12.81 6.86
N ARG A 153 -9.82 13.56 7.37
CA ARG A 153 -9.67 13.81 8.82
C ARG A 153 -10.93 14.38 9.44
N ARG A 154 -11.46 15.48 8.88
CA ARG A 154 -12.70 16.11 9.37
C ARG A 154 -13.87 15.13 9.34
N GLN A 155 -13.98 14.34 8.27
CA GLN A 155 -15.04 13.36 8.14
C GLN A 155 -14.94 12.23 9.19
N LEU A 156 -13.74 11.70 9.43
CA LEU A 156 -13.53 10.70 10.48
C LEU A 156 -13.84 11.26 11.87
N ASP A 157 -13.57 12.53 12.12
CA ASP A 157 -13.91 13.18 13.40
C ASP A 157 -15.43 13.23 13.62
N THR A 158 -16.20 13.57 12.58
CA THR A 158 -17.68 13.52 12.61
C THR A 158 -18.21 12.10 12.83
N LEU A 159 -17.59 11.09 12.20
CA LEU A 159 -18.03 9.70 12.28
C LEU A 159 -17.63 9.00 13.59
N THR A 160 -16.57 9.48 14.27
CA THR A 160 -15.97 8.81 15.45
C THR A 160 -16.99 8.36 16.49
N PRO A 161 -17.98 9.17 16.91
CA PRO A 161 -18.95 8.75 17.95
C PRO A 161 -19.83 7.56 17.55
N GLN A 162 -20.00 7.30 16.25
CA GLN A 162 -20.89 6.26 15.71
C GLN A 162 -20.12 4.97 15.39
N LEU A 163 -18.82 5.07 15.14
CA LEU A 163 -17.99 3.92 14.78
C LEU A 163 -17.78 2.99 15.97
N ASN A 164 -17.92 1.70 15.72
CA ASN A 164 -17.75 0.64 16.72
C ASN A 164 -17.02 -0.57 16.10
N GLY A 165 -17.00 -1.69 16.82
CA GLY A 165 -16.33 -2.91 16.40
C GLY A 165 -16.97 -3.66 15.22
N GLN A 166 -17.96 -3.08 14.54
CA GLN A 166 -18.62 -3.67 13.37
C GLN A 166 -18.31 -2.85 12.11
N TRP A 167 -18.34 -3.51 10.94
CA TRP A 167 -18.17 -2.83 9.66
C TRP A 167 -19.41 -2.00 9.31
N GLN A 168 -19.22 -0.69 9.18
CA GLN A 168 -20.28 0.26 8.84
C GLN A 168 -19.94 0.95 7.51
N ARG A 169 -20.95 1.16 6.66
CA ARG A 169 -20.74 1.81 5.36
C ARG A 169 -20.70 3.31 5.51
N SER A 170 -19.75 3.96 4.85
CA SER A 170 -19.70 5.41 4.68
C SER A 170 -19.15 5.74 3.29
N THR A 171 -19.13 7.01 2.93
CA THR A 171 -18.52 7.50 1.69
C THR A 171 -17.36 8.40 2.07
N LEU A 172 -16.13 7.99 1.78
CA LEU A 172 -14.97 8.87 1.89
C LEU A 172 -14.60 9.34 0.49
N ARG A 173 -14.33 10.63 0.34
CA ARG A 173 -14.16 11.26 -0.98
C ARG A 173 -15.37 10.99 -1.88
N GLN A 174 -15.18 10.23 -2.97
CA GLN A 174 -16.23 9.87 -3.93
C GLN A 174 -16.57 8.38 -3.90
N HIS A 175 -15.98 7.61 -2.97
CA HIS A 175 -16.07 6.16 -2.97
C HIS A 175 -16.66 5.62 -1.67
N HIS A 176 -17.30 4.46 -1.77
CA HIS A 176 -17.83 3.77 -0.61
C HIS A 176 -16.73 3.02 0.14
N TYR A 177 -16.69 3.24 1.45
CA TYR A 177 -15.81 2.55 2.37
C TYR A 177 -16.62 1.78 3.41
N TRP A 178 -16.07 0.64 3.82
CA TRP A 178 -16.45 -0.01 5.07
C TRP A 178 -15.49 0.46 6.16
N LEU A 179 -16.02 0.98 7.25
CA LEU A 179 -15.28 1.50 8.39
C LEU A 179 -15.52 0.60 9.59
N ARG A 180 -14.45 0.24 10.30
CA ARG A 180 -14.53 -0.53 11.55
C ARG A 180 -13.56 0.07 12.55
N ALA A 181 -14.06 0.47 13.72
CA ALA A 181 -13.20 0.91 14.80
C ALA A 181 -12.54 -0.29 15.48
N LEU A 182 -11.30 -0.10 15.93
CA LEU A 182 -10.53 -1.08 16.69
C LEU A 182 -9.54 -0.37 17.60
N THR A 183 -9.12 -1.03 18.66
CA THR A 183 -8.05 -0.57 19.55
C THR A 183 -6.68 -0.89 18.96
N PRO A 184 -5.60 -0.19 19.41
CA PRO A 184 -4.23 -0.59 19.08
C PRO A 184 -3.90 -2.03 19.48
N ALA A 185 -4.47 -2.53 20.58
CA ALA A 185 -4.30 -3.93 21.01
C ALA A 185 -4.94 -4.91 20.02
N GLU A 186 -6.16 -4.64 19.56
CA GLU A 186 -6.84 -5.45 18.54
C GLU A 186 -6.11 -5.42 17.18
N LEU A 187 -5.46 -4.30 16.84
CA LEU A 187 -4.59 -4.21 15.67
C LEU A 187 -3.37 -5.13 15.83
N ALA A 188 -2.74 -5.14 17.01
CA ALA A 188 -1.57 -5.97 17.28
C ALA A 188 -1.91 -7.47 17.29
N GLN A 189 -3.07 -7.84 17.85
CA GLN A 189 -3.50 -9.23 18.01
C GLN A 189 -3.90 -9.91 16.70
N GLN A 190 -4.50 -9.17 15.75
CA GLN A 190 -5.00 -9.76 14.51
C GLN A 190 -4.71 -8.86 13.30
N SER A 191 -4.08 -9.46 12.29
CA SER A 191 -3.80 -8.83 11.00
C SER A 191 -5.04 -8.18 10.39
N ALA A 192 -4.89 -6.97 9.86
CA ALA A 192 -5.95 -6.26 9.15
C ALA A 192 -6.49 -7.07 7.95
N PHE A 193 -5.63 -7.86 7.29
CA PHE A 193 -6.02 -8.72 6.16
C PHE A 193 -6.88 -9.90 6.62
N ILE A 194 -6.47 -10.59 7.69
CA ILE A 194 -7.25 -11.67 8.29
C ILE A 194 -8.58 -11.13 8.79
N ARG A 195 -8.56 -9.97 9.47
CA ARG A 195 -9.78 -9.30 9.96
C ARG A 195 -10.77 -9.01 8.85
N LEU A 196 -10.32 -8.42 7.74
CA LEU A 196 -11.18 -8.20 6.58
C LEU A 196 -11.77 -9.54 6.08
N ALA A 197 -10.92 -10.54 5.81
CA ALA A 197 -11.38 -11.81 5.27
C ALA A 197 -12.31 -12.61 6.22
N SER A 198 -12.12 -12.50 7.54
CA SER A 198 -12.93 -13.23 8.52
C SER A 198 -14.28 -12.55 8.78
N GLU A 199 -14.32 -11.23 8.74
CA GLU A 199 -15.51 -10.45 9.13
C GLU A 199 -16.35 -10.01 7.91
N ARG A 200 -15.80 -10.10 6.68
CA ARG A 200 -16.47 -9.77 5.42
C ARG A 200 -16.43 -10.97 4.45
N PRO A 201 -17.51 -11.77 4.36
CA PRO A 201 -17.53 -12.97 3.51
C PRO A 201 -17.15 -12.72 2.04
N GLN A 202 -17.60 -11.61 1.45
CA GLN A 202 -17.25 -11.27 0.07
C GLN A 202 -15.76 -10.97 -0.11
N ALA A 203 -15.10 -10.40 0.91
CA ALA A 203 -13.68 -10.06 0.81
C ALA A 203 -12.79 -11.30 0.84
N ARG A 204 -13.20 -12.36 1.56
CA ARG A 204 -12.41 -13.60 1.69
C ARG A 204 -12.04 -14.23 0.35
N THR A 205 -12.96 -14.19 -0.62
CA THR A 205 -12.75 -14.77 -1.96
C THR A 205 -12.20 -13.77 -2.97
N GLU A 206 -12.17 -12.48 -2.63
CA GLU A 206 -11.94 -11.38 -3.58
C GLU A 206 -10.95 -10.34 -3.03
N MET A 207 -10.01 -10.76 -2.17
CA MET A 207 -9.07 -9.86 -1.48
C MET A 207 -8.38 -8.88 -2.43
N GLY A 208 -8.03 -9.30 -3.66
CA GLY A 208 -7.39 -8.45 -4.67
C GLY A 208 -8.22 -7.26 -5.15
N LYS A 209 -9.55 -7.28 -4.95
CA LYS A 209 -10.43 -6.14 -5.25
C LYS A 209 -10.43 -5.07 -4.16
N TYR A 210 -9.90 -5.37 -2.97
CA TYR A 210 -9.96 -4.47 -1.84
C TYR A 210 -8.66 -3.69 -1.68
N GLY A 211 -8.77 -2.43 -1.30
CA GLY A 211 -7.72 -1.67 -0.64
C GLY A 211 -8.04 -1.52 0.85
N LEU A 212 -7.02 -1.35 1.68
CA LEU A 212 -7.18 -1.09 3.12
C LEU A 212 -6.45 0.18 3.52
N ALA A 213 -7.04 0.97 4.41
CA ALA A 213 -6.37 2.07 5.08
C ALA A 213 -6.64 2.05 6.59
N LEU A 214 -5.72 2.65 7.36
CA LEU A 214 -5.80 2.76 8.81
C LEU A 214 -5.51 4.20 9.24
N ALA A 215 -6.27 4.75 10.17
CA ALA A 215 -6.00 6.04 10.79
C ALA A 215 -6.45 6.05 12.26
N GLN A 216 -5.99 7.03 13.04
CA GLN A 216 -6.48 7.23 14.40
C GLN A 216 -7.79 8.03 14.40
N LEU A 217 -8.74 7.66 15.25
CA LEU A 217 -9.99 8.38 15.52
C LEU A 217 -9.78 9.47 16.58
N SER A 218 -10.77 10.34 16.73
CA SER A 218 -10.64 11.50 17.62
C SER A 218 -10.60 11.14 19.11
N ASP A 219 -11.01 9.93 19.46
CA ASP A 219 -11.03 9.35 20.80
C ASP A 219 -9.85 8.40 21.09
N GLY A 220 -8.84 8.37 20.21
CA GLY A 220 -7.63 7.56 20.36
C GLY A 220 -7.75 6.12 19.87
N ARG A 221 -8.95 5.64 19.53
CA ARG A 221 -9.11 4.36 18.80
C ARG A 221 -8.53 4.49 17.39
N LEU A 222 -8.45 3.37 16.70
CA LEU A 222 -8.12 3.31 15.27
C LEU A 222 -9.38 3.03 14.47
N VAL A 223 -9.34 3.35 13.18
CA VAL A 223 -10.34 2.92 12.19
C VAL A 223 -9.65 2.21 11.04
N LEU A 224 -10.07 0.97 10.79
CA LEU A 224 -9.74 0.22 9.60
C LEU A 224 -10.79 0.52 8.54
N MET A 225 -10.33 0.90 7.35
CA MET A 225 -11.14 1.38 6.24
C MET A 225 -10.89 0.47 5.04
N ALA A 226 -11.95 -0.13 4.49
CA ALA A 226 -11.85 -1.02 3.34
C ALA A 226 -12.63 -0.44 2.16
N VAL A 227 -11.94 -0.30 1.02
CA VAL A 227 -12.54 0.14 -0.25
C VAL A 227 -12.52 -1.01 -1.24
N GLU A 228 -13.66 -1.31 -1.84
CA GLU A 228 -13.78 -2.32 -2.88
C GLU A 228 -13.75 -1.65 -4.26
N ARG A 229 -13.02 -2.25 -5.19
CA ARG A 229 -13.00 -1.83 -6.60
C ARG A 229 -14.42 -1.78 -7.18
N ASN A 230 -14.74 -0.66 -7.82
CA ASN A 230 -15.96 -0.49 -8.59
C ASN A 230 -15.69 0.34 -9.86
N TRP A 231 -15.67 -0.33 -11.01
CA TRP A 231 -15.38 0.31 -12.30
C TRP A 231 -16.43 1.33 -12.73
N LEU A 232 -17.71 1.15 -12.37
CA LEU A 232 -18.76 2.13 -12.70
C LEU A 232 -18.54 3.46 -11.99
N LEU A 233 -17.88 3.43 -10.83
CA LEU A 233 -17.55 4.62 -10.03
C LEU A 233 -16.08 5.03 -10.20
N LEU A 234 -15.37 4.52 -11.22
CA LEU A 234 -13.94 4.78 -11.45
C LEU A 234 -13.05 4.49 -10.23
N ASN A 235 -13.48 3.55 -9.39
CA ASN A 235 -12.78 3.16 -8.17
C ASN A 235 -11.94 1.91 -8.44
N SER A 236 -10.62 2.05 -8.45
CA SER A 236 -9.69 0.93 -8.61
C SER A 236 -9.50 0.12 -7.32
N GLY A 237 -10.02 0.56 -6.17
CA GLY A 237 -9.69 0.02 -4.86
C GLY A 237 -8.37 0.59 -4.31
N SER A 238 -8.00 1.80 -4.71
CA SER A 238 -6.82 2.50 -4.19
C SER A 238 -7.15 3.18 -2.87
N ALA A 239 -6.69 2.59 -1.76
CA ALA A 239 -6.87 3.18 -0.43
C ALA A 239 -5.91 4.35 -0.17
N GLU A 240 -4.82 4.46 -0.92
CA GLU A 240 -3.89 5.60 -0.87
C GLU A 240 -4.59 6.93 -1.16
N GLU A 241 -5.76 6.91 -1.82
CA GLU A 241 -6.55 8.11 -2.07
C GLU A 241 -6.97 8.88 -0.81
N VAL A 242 -6.97 8.24 0.37
CA VAL A 242 -7.27 8.92 1.64
C VAL A 242 -6.08 9.70 2.20
N GLN A 243 -4.91 9.58 1.55
CA GLN A 243 -3.65 10.21 1.95
C GLN A 243 -3.39 11.52 1.19
N ASP A 244 -2.68 12.43 1.85
CA ASP A 244 -2.10 13.62 1.24
C ASP A 244 -0.59 13.58 1.46
N HIS A 245 0.15 13.23 0.42
CA HIS A 245 1.61 13.13 0.49
C HIS A 245 2.29 14.50 0.65
N SER A 246 1.57 15.61 0.45
CA SER A 246 2.06 16.96 0.75
C SER A 246 1.92 17.32 2.23
N CYS A 247 1.22 16.49 3.02
CA CYS A 247 1.06 16.63 4.47
C CYS A 247 0.49 17.99 4.92
N GLN A 248 -0.57 18.48 4.28
CA GLN A 248 -1.19 19.78 4.60
C GLN A 248 -1.74 19.90 6.04
N LEU A 249 -1.97 18.77 6.71
CA LEU A 249 -2.37 18.75 8.12
C LEU A 249 -1.23 19.12 9.08
N ILE A 250 0.02 19.06 8.62
CA ILE A 250 1.18 19.52 9.37
C ILE A 250 1.39 21.00 9.03
N ALA A 251 1.38 21.86 10.04
CA ALA A 251 1.67 23.28 9.82
C ALA A 251 3.06 23.43 9.18
N PRO A 252 3.24 24.31 8.17
CA PRO A 252 4.55 24.48 7.55
C PRO A 252 5.59 24.87 8.60
N ILE A 253 6.74 24.20 8.57
CA ILE A 253 7.90 24.58 9.39
C ILE A 253 8.23 26.02 9.01
N LYS A 254 8.02 26.97 9.93
CA LYS A 254 8.57 28.32 9.77
C LYS A 254 10.08 28.15 9.65
N LYS A 255 10.65 28.42 8.47
CA LYS A 255 12.10 28.57 8.34
C LYS A 255 12.50 29.65 9.35
N ALA A 256 13.37 29.30 10.30
CA ALA A 256 14.02 30.30 11.13
C ALA A 256 14.70 31.30 10.18
N ALA A 257 14.42 32.58 10.38
CA ALA A 257 15.05 33.68 9.65
C ALA A 257 16.56 33.72 9.93
#